data_AF-A0A968KL75-F1
#
_entry.id   AF-A0A968KL75-F1
#
_cell.length_a   1.000
_cell.length_b   1.000
_cell.length_c   1.000
_cell.angle_alpha   90.00
_cell.angle_beta   90.00
_cell.angle_gamma   90.00
#
_symmetry.space_group_name_H-M   'P 1'
#
loop_
_entity.id
_entity.type
_entity.pdbx_description
1 polymer ?
#
loop_
_entity_poly.entity_id
_entity_poly.type
_entity_poly.pdbx_seq_one_letter_code
_entity_poly.pdbx_strand_id
1 'polypeptide(L)'
;MRIWRCLGLAALLILSGCALNPSVRTTTEDNASLIFGFFDMKESPFELNCVKLTQGERSGIAYRQSCMTTYTGGLFFMENIPPMEYHIPFFQAGGKLHMISSSEKDLIKVPPKSLVYTGTFKYRVMDKNLAQVLKITPEKYGLDRVGSPGEKEVLKMLAKEVKDPRWKKRIQDRIGRLK
;
A
#
# COMPACT_ATOMS: atom_id res chain seq x y z
N MET A 1 -13.02 -61.85 -20.53
CA MET A 1 -13.45 -60.59 -21.19
C MET A 1 -14.31 -59.78 -20.23
N ARG A 2 -13.77 -58.71 -19.64
CA ARG A 2 -14.56 -57.65 -18.98
C ARG A 2 -13.70 -56.38 -18.94
N ILE A 3 -13.86 -55.63 -20.01
CA ILE A 3 -13.19 -54.38 -20.35
C ILE A 3 -14.24 -53.27 -20.11
N TRP A 4 -13.77 -52.10 -19.63
CA TRP A 4 -14.47 -50.81 -19.55
C TRP A 4 -15.48 -50.56 -18.43
N ARG A 5 -15.02 -50.04 -17.28
CA ARG A 5 -15.74 -49.03 -16.47
C ARG A 5 -14.79 -48.25 -15.55
N CYS A 6 -13.80 -47.54 -16.11
CA CYS A 6 -12.95 -46.61 -15.32
C CYS A 6 -12.58 -45.31 -16.08
N LEU A 7 -13.33 -44.92 -17.11
CA LEU A 7 -13.19 -43.59 -17.73
C LEU A 7 -14.41 -42.73 -17.36
N GLY A 8 -14.32 -41.96 -16.29
CA GLY A 8 -15.42 -41.08 -15.91
C GLY A 8 -15.16 -40.19 -14.69
N LEU A 9 -13.92 -39.77 -14.46
CA LEU A 9 -13.58 -38.95 -13.28
C LEU A 9 -12.35 -38.05 -13.50
N ALA A 10 -12.18 -37.47 -14.70
CA ALA A 10 -10.97 -36.72 -15.04
C ALA A 10 -11.20 -35.31 -15.62
N ALA A 11 -12.39 -34.70 -15.51
CA ALA A 11 -12.68 -33.46 -16.26
C ALA A 11 -13.41 -32.33 -15.50
N LEU A 12 -13.40 -32.31 -14.16
CA LEU A 12 -14.14 -31.29 -13.38
C LEU A 12 -13.30 -30.42 -12.42
N LEU A 13 -11.97 -30.47 -12.48
CA LEU A 13 -11.09 -29.76 -11.51
C LEU A 13 -10.28 -28.57 -12.07
N ILE A 14 -10.51 -28.10 -13.30
CA ILE A 14 -9.61 -27.11 -13.95
C ILE A 14 -10.15 -25.66 -13.94
N LEU A 15 -11.24 -25.36 -13.24
CA LEU A 15 -11.80 -24.00 -13.18
C LEU A 15 -11.81 -23.38 -11.78
N SER A 16 -10.81 -23.69 -10.95
CA SER A 16 -10.42 -22.77 -9.88
C SER A 16 -9.72 -21.57 -10.53
N GLY A 17 -10.52 -20.66 -11.10
CA GLY A 17 -10.03 -19.36 -11.53
C GLY A 17 -9.39 -18.71 -10.32
N CYS A 18 -8.05 -18.63 -10.32
CA CYS A 18 -7.32 -17.83 -9.36
C CYS A 18 -7.95 -16.43 -9.41
N ALA A 19 -8.66 -16.06 -8.34
CA ALA A 19 -9.21 -14.73 -8.17
C ALA A 19 -8.03 -13.76 -8.00
N LEU A 20 -7.43 -13.40 -9.13
CA LEU A 20 -6.38 -12.41 -9.22
C LEU A 20 -7.04 -11.07 -8.93
N ASN A 21 -6.85 -10.58 -7.70
CA ASN A 21 -7.18 -9.20 -7.40
C ASN A 21 -6.42 -8.32 -8.41
N PRO A 22 -7.14 -7.50 -9.18
CA PRO A 22 -6.51 -6.73 -10.24
C PRO A 22 -5.51 -5.75 -9.61
N SER A 23 -4.34 -5.58 -10.22
CA SER A 23 -3.31 -4.68 -9.70
C SER A 23 -3.66 -3.22 -9.98
N VAL A 24 -3.14 -2.30 -9.17
CA VAL A 24 -3.19 -0.85 -9.45
C VAL A 24 -2.58 -0.58 -10.82
N ARG A 25 -3.28 0.20 -11.64
CA ARG A 25 -2.80 0.60 -12.98
C ARG A 25 -1.61 1.54 -12.84
N THR A 26 -0.62 1.35 -13.70
CA THR A 26 0.47 2.31 -13.92
C THR A 26 0.34 2.95 -15.30
N THR A 27 0.98 4.09 -15.50
CA THR A 27 1.01 4.84 -16.76
C THR A 27 2.40 5.41 -17.02
N THR A 28 2.83 5.37 -18.27
CA THR A 28 4.06 6.03 -18.75
C THR A 28 3.79 7.41 -19.34
N GLU A 29 2.52 7.83 -19.38
CA GLU A 29 2.11 9.14 -19.88
C GLU A 29 2.76 10.29 -19.08
N ASP A 30 2.90 11.44 -19.73
CA ASP A 30 3.47 12.64 -19.10
C ASP A 30 2.67 13.13 -17.89
N ASN A 31 1.40 12.74 -17.76
CA ASN A 31 0.54 13.08 -16.63
C ASN A 31 0.79 12.23 -15.37
N ALA A 32 1.71 11.27 -15.42
CA ALA A 32 2.01 10.36 -14.32
C ALA A 32 2.37 11.10 -13.02
N SER A 33 1.88 10.54 -11.92
CA SER A 33 2.10 11.03 -10.56
C SER A 33 2.79 9.99 -9.69
N LEU A 34 3.20 10.40 -8.49
CA LEU A 34 3.87 9.55 -7.50
C LEU A 34 3.22 9.81 -6.14
N ILE A 35 2.75 8.76 -5.47
CA ILE A 35 2.33 8.81 -4.05
C ILE A 35 3.50 8.34 -3.19
N PHE A 36 3.73 9.02 -2.07
CA PHE A 36 4.70 8.60 -1.08
C PHE A 36 4.26 8.96 0.36
N GLY A 37 4.91 8.35 1.34
CA GLY A 37 4.69 8.62 2.75
C GLY A 37 5.69 7.86 3.62
N PHE A 38 5.46 7.92 4.93
CA PHE A 38 6.34 7.27 5.90
C PHE A 38 5.55 6.67 7.07
N PHE A 39 5.91 5.46 7.47
CA PHE A 39 5.49 4.86 8.73
C PHE A 39 6.65 4.88 9.73
N ASP A 40 6.51 5.61 10.83
CA ASP A 40 7.42 5.50 11.96
C ASP A 40 7.16 4.20 12.72
N MET A 41 8.02 3.22 12.46
CA MET A 41 7.98 1.88 13.03
C MET A 41 8.92 1.72 14.22
N LYS A 42 9.54 2.78 14.76
CA LYS A 42 10.55 2.67 15.84
C LYS A 42 10.04 1.98 17.11
N GLU A 43 8.77 2.19 17.45
CA GLU A 43 8.11 1.58 18.61
C GLU A 43 7.35 0.30 18.24
N SER A 44 7.38 -0.11 16.97
CA SER A 44 6.78 -1.34 16.51
C SER A 44 7.71 -2.53 16.79
N PRO A 45 7.21 -3.66 17.30
CA PRO A 45 7.98 -4.91 17.35
C PRO A 45 8.07 -5.61 15.98
N PHE A 46 7.53 -4.98 14.92
CA PHE A 46 7.40 -5.55 13.59
C PHE A 46 8.06 -4.66 12.54
N GLU A 47 8.67 -5.30 11.54
CA GLU A 47 9.11 -4.63 10.32
C GLU A 47 7.94 -4.41 9.36
N LEU A 48 7.93 -3.26 8.69
CA LEU A 48 6.95 -2.94 7.66
C LEU A 48 7.28 -3.67 6.36
N ASN A 49 6.31 -4.42 5.84
CA ASN A 49 6.49 -5.27 4.66
C ASN A 49 5.81 -4.70 3.41
N CYS A 50 4.56 -4.25 3.55
CA CYS A 50 3.76 -3.77 2.43
C CYS A 50 2.75 -2.74 2.90
N VAL A 51 2.74 -1.58 2.26
CA VAL A 51 1.63 -0.63 2.34
C VAL A 51 0.72 -0.88 1.15
N LYS A 52 -0.57 -1.21 1.39
CA LYS A 52 -1.50 -1.51 0.30
C LYS A 52 -2.08 -0.21 -0.24
N LEU A 53 -2.00 0.01 -1.54
CA LEU A 53 -2.70 1.08 -2.22
C LEU A 53 -3.90 0.50 -2.97
N THR A 54 -5.07 1.09 -2.79
CA THR A 54 -6.27 0.78 -3.55
C THR A 54 -6.61 1.94 -4.47
N GLN A 55 -6.85 1.62 -5.73
CA GLN A 55 -7.30 2.56 -6.75
C GLN A 55 -8.82 2.70 -6.67
N GLY A 56 -9.33 3.94 -6.72
CA GLY A 56 -10.78 4.21 -6.62
C GLY A 56 -11.60 3.60 -7.77
N GLU A 57 -10.98 3.34 -8.91
CA GLU A 57 -11.62 2.66 -10.04
C GLU A 57 -11.68 1.13 -9.85
N ARG A 58 -12.86 0.56 -10.12
CA ARG A 58 -13.08 -0.89 -10.11
C ARG A 58 -12.69 -1.57 -11.42
N SER A 59 -12.33 -2.85 -11.34
CA SER A 59 -12.24 -3.79 -12.46
C SER A 59 -13.33 -4.84 -12.30
N GLY A 60 -14.46 -4.66 -12.98
CA GLY A 60 -15.66 -5.44 -12.70
C GLY A 60 -16.16 -5.19 -11.27
N ILE A 61 -16.24 -6.24 -10.46
CA ILE A 61 -16.71 -6.17 -9.07
C ILE A 61 -15.63 -5.83 -8.03
N ALA A 62 -14.35 -5.87 -8.42
CA ALA A 62 -13.22 -5.74 -7.50
C ALA A 62 -12.51 -4.39 -7.63
N TYR A 63 -12.00 -3.86 -6.53
CA TYR A 63 -11.06 -2.73 -6.57
C TYR A 63 -9.67 -3.20 -6.96
N ARG A 64 -8.92 -2.34 -7.63
CA ARG A 64 -7.51 -2.60 -7.95
C ARG A 64 -6.63 -2.31 -6.76
N GLN A 65 -5.77 -3.26 -6.38
CA GLN A 65 -4.93 -3.12 -5.21
C GLN A 65 -3.52 -3.68 -5.41
N SER A 66 -2.51 -2.91 -5.02
CA SER A 66 -1.09 -3.31 -5.12
C SER A 66 -0.33 -2.93 -3.86
N CYS A 67 0.66 -3.74 -3.50
CA CYS A 67 1.66 -3.29 -2.53
C CYS A 67 2.48 -2.16 -3.16
N MET A 68 2.66 -1.08 -2.40
CA MET A 68 3.61 -0.03 -2.73
C MET A 68 5.03 -0.54 -2.49
N THR A 69 6.00 0.05 -3.17
CA THR A 69 7.41 -0.16 -2.81
C THR A 69 7.59 0.32 -1.38
N THR A 70 8.01 -0.59 -0.50
CA THR A 70 8.01 -0.38 0.95
C THR A 70 9.36 -0.81 1.52
N TYR A 71 9.92 0.00 2.40
CA TYR A 71 11.19 -0.25 3.06
C TYR A 71 10.98 -0.47 4.56
N THR A 72 11.82 -1.31 5.17
CA THR A 72 11.77 -1.60 6.62
C THR A 72 11.94 -0.34 7.47
N GLY A 73 12.67 0.66 6.97
CA GLY A 73 12.82 1.97 7.58
C GLY A 73 11.57 2.86 7.53
N GLY A 74 10.44 2.39 6.99
CA GLY A 74 9.14 3.09 7.03
C GLY A 74 8.75 3.81 5.76
N LEU A 75 9.69 4.08 4.85
CA LEU A 75 9.42 4.73 3.57
C LEU A 75 8.55 3.83 2.69
N PHE A 76 7.49 4.40 2.12
CA PHE A 76 6.70 3.75 1.08
C PHE A 76 6.38 4.70 -0.07
N PHE A 77 6.34 4.18 -1.30
CA PHE A 77 5.97 4.96 -2.48
C PHE A 77 5.48 4.09 -3.65
N MET A 78 4.78 4.72 -4.58
CA MET A 78 4.40 4.12 -5.86
C MET A 78 4.56 5.17 -6.97
N GLU A 79 5.40 4.84 -7.95
CA GLU A 79 5.66 5.63 -9.13
C GLU A 79 4.62 5.35 -10.21
N ASN A 80 4.51 6.26 -11.20
CA ASN A 80 3.77 6.02 -12.44
C ASN A 80 2.28 5.77 -12.24
N ILE A 81 1.67 6.35 -11.22
CA ILE A 81 0.22 6.20 -11.02
C ILE A 81 -0.54 7.22 -11.87
N PRO A 82 -1.70 6.83 -12.46
CA PRO A 82 -2.55 7.79 -13.16
C PRO A 82 -3.20 8.79 -12.18
N PRO A 83 -3.63 9.96 -12.67
CA PRO A 83 -4.35 10.93 -11.85
C PRO A 83 -5.76 10.43 -11.52
N MET A 84 -6.05 10.18 -10.24
CA MET A 84 -7.36 9.78 -9.73
C MET A 84 -7.38 9.70 -8.20
N GLU A 85 -8.43 9.10 -7.64
CA GLU A 85 -8.55 8.84 -6.21
C GLU A 85 -7.97 7.49 -5.81
N TYR A 86 -7.28 7.49 -4.68
CA TYR A 86 -6.69 6.30 -4.06
C TYR A 86 -7.01 6.29 -2.57
N HIS A 87 -6.77 5.17 -1.90
CA HIS A 87 -6.71 5.11 -0.44
C HIS A 87 -5.77 3.99 0.00
N ILE A 88 -5.35 4.04 1.26
CA ILE A 88 -4.50 3.01 1.88
C ILE A 88 -5.38 2.25 2.89
N PRO A 89 -5.98 1.10 2.52
CA PRO A 89 -6.92 0.41 3.41
C PRO A 89 -6.23 -0.38 4.53
N PHE A 90 -4.99 -0.82 4.31
CA PHE A 90 -4.24 -1.61 5.27
C PHE A 90 -2.74 -1.61 4.93
N PHE A 91 -1.93 -2.02 5.90
CA PHE A 91 -0.54 -2.37 5.69
C PHE A 91 -0.23 -3.74 6.32
N GLN A 92 0.89 -4.32 5.95
CA GLN A 92 1.40 -5.56 6.50
C GLN A 92 2.70 -5.29 7.25
N ALA A 93 2.79 -5.78 8.47
CA ALA A 93 4.00 -5.71 9.28
C ALA A 93 4.13 -6.99 10.12
N GLY A 94 5.33 -7.58 10.17
CA GLY A 94 5.59 -8.80 10.95
C GLY A 94 4.73 -9.99 10.54
N GLY A 95 4.38 -10.09 9.25
CA GLY A 95 3.50 -11.13 8.72
C GLY A 95 2.02 -10.97 9.09
N LYS A 96 1.64 -9.89 9.76
CA LYS A 96 0.25 -9.56 10.13
C LYS A 96 -0.31 -8.46 9.25
N LEU A 97 -1.62 -8.51 9.01
CA LEU A 97 -2.38 -7.47 8.34
C LEU A 97 -2.94 -6.48 9.37
N HIS A 98 -2.70 -5.19 9.14
CA HIS A 98 -3.11 -4.07 9.99
C HIS A 98 -4.07 -3.18 9.20
N MET A 99 -5.36 -3.23 9.55
CA MET A 99 -6.40 -2.43 8.90
C MET A 99 -6.27 -0.96 9.29
N ILE A 100 -6.31 -0.07 8.31
CA ILE A 100 -6.50 1.37 8.52
C ILE A 100 -7.99 1.64 8.40
N SER A 101 -8.55 2.52 9.24
CA SER A 101 -9.94 2.93 9.08
C SER A 101 -10.16 3.46 7.66
N SER A 102 -11.21 2.99 6.98
CA SER A 102 -11.56 3.43 5.64
C SER A 102 -12.73 4.41 5.73
N SER A 103 -12.45 5.67 6.05
CA SER A 103 -13.43 6.76 5.96
C SER A 103 -13.22 7.56 4.68
N GLU A 104 -14.22 8.34 4.23
CA GLU A 104 -14.05 9.25 3.08
C GLU A 104 -12.90 10.26 3.28
N LYS A 105 -12.53 10.53 4.54
CA LYS A 105 -11.40 11.41 4.89
C LYS A 105 -10.04 10.82 4.52
N ASP A 106 -9.99 9.51 4.26
CA ASP A 106 -8.77 8.77 3.92
C ASP A 106 -8.56 8.64 2.39
N LEU A 107 -9.42 9.30 1.59
CA LEU A 107 -9.26 9.40 0.15
C LEU A 107 -8.11 10.34 -0.22
N ILE A 108 -7.15 9.80 -0.97
CA ILE A 108 -6.00 10.51 -1.52
C ILE A 108 -6.34 10.91 -2.96
N LYS A 109 -6.61 12.19 -3.18
CA LYS A 109 -6.78 12.74 -4.53
C LYS A 109 -5.40 12.98 -5.14
N VAL A 110 -5.14 12.39 -6.31
CA VAL A 110 -3.88 12.53 -7.04
C VAL A 110 -4.08 13.37 -8.29
N PRO A 111 -3.65 14.65 -8.27
CA PRO A 111 -3.65 15.49 -9.47
C PRO A 111 -2.66 14.97 -10.53
N PRO A 112 -2.81 15.36 -11.80
CA PRO A 112 -1.81 15.05 -12.82
C PRO A 112 -0.46 15.70 -12.52
N LYS A 113 0.62 15.01 -12.89
CA LYS A 113 2.01 15.51 -12.75
C LYS A 113 2.36 15.92 -11.32
N SER A 114 1.85 15.21 -10.32
CA SER A 114 2.06 15.55 -8.90
C SER A 114 3.00 14.59 -8.17
N LEU A 115 3.61 15.08 -7.08
CA LEU A 115 4.21 14.28 -6.01
C LEU A 115 3.28 14.44 -4.80
N VAL A 116 2.61 13.37 -4.38
CA VAL A 116 1.58 13.42 -3.33
C VAL A 116 2.12 12.81 -2.05
N TYR A 117 2.34 13.67 -1.07
CA TYR A 117 2.71 13.26 0.28
C TYR A 117 1.46 12.90 1.09
N THR A 118 1.34 11.63 1.45
CA THR A 118 0.21 11.11 2.24
C THR A 118 0.33 11.43 3.72
N GLY A 119 1.53 11.75 4.18
CA GLY A 119 1.83 12.03 5.58
C GLY A 119 2.86 11.07 6.16
N THR A 120 3.15 11.31 7.42
CA THR A 120 3.90 10.41 8.28
C THR A 120 2.96 9.90 9.35
N PHE A 121 3.01 8.60 9.60
CA PHE A 121 2.14 7.91 10.54
C PHE A 121 2.99 7.16 11.55
N LYS A 122 2.70 7.31 12.83
CA LYS A 122 3.37 6.55 13.89
C LYS A 122 2.55 5.30 14.21
N TYR A 123 3.23 4.17 14.26
CA TYR A 123 2.63 2.93 14.74
C TYR A 123 2.37 3.02 16.24
N ARG A 124 1.11 2.79 16.66
CA ARG A 124 0.73 2.75 18.07
C ARG A 124 -0.01 1.44 18.38
N VAL A 125 0.54 0.67 19.31
CA VAL A 125 -0.19 -0.47 19.90
C VAL A 125 -1.29 0.10 20.79
N MET A 126 -2.55 -0.23 20.52
CA MET A 126 -3.62 0.10 21.44
C MET A 126 -3.60 -0.87 22.62
N ASP A 127 -3.91 -0.38 23.82
CA ASP A 127 -3.89 -1.18 25.05
C ASP A 127 -4.68 -2.47 24.88
N LYS A 128 -4.04 -3.58 25.27
CA LYS A 128 -4.61 -4.93 25.16
C LYS A 128 -5.76 -5.08 26.14
N ASN A 129 -6.98 -5.20 25.63
CA ASN A 129 -8.09 -5.63 26.49
C ASN A 129 -7.98 -7.14 26.80
N LEU A 130 -8.69 -7.61 27.83
CA LEU A 130 -8.63 -9.01 28.27
C LEU A 130 -8.94 -10.00 27.13
N ALA A 131 -9.84 -9.65 26.21
CA ALA A 131 -10.15 -10.47 25.03
C ALA A 131 -8.97 -10.58 24.04
N GLN A 132 -8.16 -9.54 23.88
CA GLN A 132 -6.93 -9.57 23.08
C GLN A 132 -5.80 -10.33 23.78
N VAL A 133 -5.69 -10.21 25.12
CA VAL A 133 -4.76 -11.03 25.92
C VAL A 133 -5.07 -12.52 25.76
N LEU A 134 -6.36 -12.88 25.76
CA LEU A 134 -6.84 -14.23 25.54
C LEU A 134 -6.86 -14.66 24.05
N LYS A 135 -6.35 -13.83 23.12
CA LYS A 135 -6.33 -14.06 21.67
C LYS A 135 -7.72 -14.32 21.03
N ILE A 136 -8.79 -13.86 21.67
CA ILE A 136 -10.18 -14.03 21.20
C ILE A 136 -10.49 -13.03 20.08
N THR A 137 -9.89 -11.83 20.13
CA THR A 137 -10.07 -10.80 19.10
C THR A 137 -8.72 -10.32 18.56
N PRO A 138 -8.64 -9.90 17.28
CA PRO A 138 -7.42 -9.31 16.73
C PRO A 138 -6.92 -8.12 17.56
N GLU A 139 -5.60 -7.98 17.66
CA GLU A 139 -4.96 -6.78 18.22
C GLU A 139 -5.43 -5.55 17.41
N LYS A 140 -5.85 -4.50 18.13
CA LYS A 140 -6.22 -3.23 17.51
C LYS A 140 -4.99 -2.33 17.48
N TYR A 141 -4.77 -1.69 16.35
CA TYR A 141 -3.62 -0.81 16.15
C TYR A 141 -4.13 0.56 15.73
N GLY A 142 -3.49 1.59 16.27
CA GLY A 142 -3.71 2.98 15.88
C GLY A 142 -2.61 3.44 14.93
N LEU A 143 -3.00 4.27 13.97
CA LEU A 143 -2.06 5.05 13.19
C LEU A 143 -2.33 6.52 13.47
N ASP A 144 -1.43 7.14 14.22
CA ASP A 144 -1.51 8.56 14.51
C ASP A 144 -0.67 9.31 13.48
N ARG A 145 -1.26 10.30 12.81
CA ARG A 145 -0.48 11.18 11.93
C ARG A 145 0.48 11.99 12.79
N VAL A 146 1.77 11.97 12.45
CA VAL A 146 2.82 12.73 13.13
C VAL A 146 3.52 13.68 12.16
N GLY A 147 4.15 14.71 12.71
CA GLY A 147 4.83 15.74 11.92
C GLY A 147 6.25 15.39 11.48
N SER A 148 6.85 14.30 11.99
CA SER A 148 8.25 13.95 11.77
C SER A 148 8.42 12.45 11.46
N PRO A 149 9.18 12.08 10.40
CA PRO A 149 9.80 12.98 9.42
C PRO A 149 8.76 13.79 8.64
N GLY A 150 9.12 15.01 8.22
CA GLY A 150 8.28 15.87 7.39
C GLY A 150 8.40 15.53 5.90
N GLU A 151 7.62 16.18 5.05
CA GLU A 151 7.62 15.94 3.59
C GLU A 151 9.04 16.05 3.00
N LYS A 152 9.80 17.07 3.42
CA LYS A 152 11.16 17.34 2.92
C LYS A 152 12.14 16.24 3.29
N GLU A 153 12.06 15.73 4.52
CA GLU A 153 12.88 14.61 4.99
C GLU A 153 12.53 13.32 4.25
N VAL A 154 11.24 13.02 4.09
CA VAL A 154 10.78 11.83 3.36
C VAL A 154 11.20 11.91 1.89
N LEU A 155 11.11 13.07 1.25
CA LEU A 155 11.59 13.25 -0.13
C LEU A 155 13.11 13.04 -0.25
N LYS A 156 13.90 13.47 0.75
CA LYS A 156 15.36 13.20 0.77
C LYS A 156 15.65 11.70 0.89
N MET A 157 14.84 10.95 1.65
CA MET A 157 14.94 9.48 1.70
C MET A 157 14.55 8.88 0.34
N LEU A 158 13.41 9.29 -0.21
CA LEU A 158 12.89 8.82 -1.50
C LEU A 158 13.88 9.06 -2.66
N ALA A 159 14.57 10.20 -2.67
CA ALA A 159 15.56 10.53 -3.71
C ALA A 159 16.73 9.53 -3.79
N LYS A 160 17.02 8.81 -2.70
CA LYS A 160 18.07 7.78 -2.66
C LYS A 160 17.59 6.45 -3.25
N GLU A 161 16.30 6.18 -3.16
CA GLU A 161 15.70 4.88 -3.51
C GLU A 161 15.14 4.84 -4.93
N VAL A 162 14.59 5.95 -5.40
CA VAL A 162 14.04 6.08 -6.76
C VAL A 162 15.13 5.87 -7.79
N LYS A 163 14.88 5.03 -8.79
CA LYS A 163 15.84 4.72 -9.87
C LYS A 163 15.65 5.58 -11.10
N ASP A 164 14.40 5.89 -11.46
CA ASP A 164 14.05 6.67 -12.64
C ASP A 164 14.58 8.12 -12.52
N PRO A 165 15.46 8.58 -13.43
CA PRO A 165 15.99 9.93 -13.44
C PRO A 165 14.92 11.03 -13.51
N ARG A 166 13.78 10.78 -14.17
CA ARG A 166 12.66 11.72 -14.25
C ARG A 166 12.09 11.99 -12.85
N TRP A 167 11.90 10.94 -12.06
CA TRP A 167 11.40 11.07 -10.70
C TRP A 167 12.44 11.71 -9.78
N LYS A 168 13.72 11.33 -9.89
CA LYS A 168 14.82 12.00 -9.14
C LYS A 168 14.81 13.51 -9.34
N LYS A 169 14.74 13.97 -10.60
CA LYS A 169 14.70 15.41 -10.92
C LYS A 169 13.49 16.09 -10.29
N ARG A 170 12.29 15.54 -10.46
CA ARG A 170 11.05 16.10 -9.89
C ARG A 170 11.08 16.16 -8.35
N ILE A 171 11.65 15.15 -7.71
CA ILE A 171 11.84 15.09 -6.25
C ILE A 171 12.79 16.20 -5.81
N GLN A 172 13.94 16.36 -6.47
CA GLN A 172 14.90 17.42 -6.17
C GLN A 172 14.28 18.82 -6.34
N ASP A 173 13.55 19.04 -7.43
CA ASP A 173 12.83 20.29 -7.68
C ASP A 173 11.82 20.60 -6.57
N ARG A 174 11.11 19.57 -6.07
CA ARG A 174 10.16 19.72 -4.96
C ARG A 174 10.87 20.03 -3.65
N ILE A 175 11.96 19.34 -3.33
CA ILE A 175 12.78 19.60 -2.13
C ILE A 175 13.25 21.06 -2.12
N GLY A 176 13.68 21.60 -3.27
CA GLY A 176 14.14 23.00 -3.38
C GLY A 176 13.03 24.05 -3.16
N ARG A 177 11.76 23.68 -3.35
CA ARG A 177 10.59 24.57 -3.13
C ARG A 177 10.03 24.48 -1.72
N LEU A 178 10.32 23.41 -0.99
CA LEU A 178 9.91 23.25 0.40
C LEU A 178 10.85 24.06 1.30
N LYS A 179 10.29 25.03 2.03
CA LYS A 179 11.02 25.83 3.02
C LYS A 179 11.54 24.93 4.13
#